data_AF-A0A849AYL5-F1
#
_entry.id   AF-A0A849AYL5-F1
#
_cell.length_a   1.000
_cell.length_b   1.000
_cell.length_c   1.000
_cell.angle_alpha   90.00
_cell.angle_beta   90.00
_cell.angle_gamma   90.00
#
_symmetry.space_group_name_H-M   'P 1'
#
loop_
_entity.id
_entity.type
_entity.pdbx_description
1 polymer ?
#
loop_
_entity_poly.entity_id
_entity_poly.type
_entity_poly.pdbx_seq_one_letter_code
_entity_poly.pdbx_strand_id
1 'polypeptide(L)'
;MPINTKSDDFALSAHKLFPHVKNFIGSQIRIWNLVHGNQKNLDKDQMSSIKQKSEILIEEFIKNNELAPNVRAFLIKQLRKIIEAIDHYQIYGNEGLVEILDESIGHAFTNKNYEDFLKDDQSTTWKEYLLIISTVVTTSDSFVSLTNNIKNFLP
;
A
#
# COMPACT_ATOMS: atom_id res chain seq x y z
N MET A 1 -52.34 18.27 -8.49
CA MET A 1 -51.40 18.23 -7.35
C MET A 1 -50.48 19.43 -7.46
N PRO A 2 -50.32 20.28 -6.43
CA PRO A 2 -49.41 21.41 -6.53
C PRO A 2 -47.97 20.87 -6.47
N ILE A 3 -47.16 21.31 -7.43
CA ILE A 3 -45.73 21.00 -7.53
C ILE A 3 -45.02 21.70 -6.36
N ASN A 4 -44.13 20.99 -5.68
CA ASN A 4 -43.41 21.46 -4.50
C ASN A 4 -42.42 22.59 -4.85
N THR A 5 -42.93 23.81 -4.95
CA THR A 5 -42.18 25.01 -5.39
C THR A 5 -41.08 25.45 -4.43
N LYS A 6 -41.06 24.99 -3.18
CA LYS A 6 -40.10 25.47 -2.17
C LYS A 6 -38.72 24.79 -2.24
N SER A 7 -38.63 23.52 -2.66
CA SER A 7 -37.31 22.87 -2.80
C SER A 7 -36.53 23.41 -3.99
N ASP A 8 -37.24 23.72 -5.07
CA ASP A 8 -36.64 24.25 -6.29
C ASP A 8 -36.13 25.68 -6.08
N ASP A 9 -36.86 26.48 -5.29
CA ASP A 9 -36.50 27.86 -4.94
C ASP A 9 -35.29 27.92 -3.98
N PHE A 10 -35.18 26.96 -3.05
CA PHE A 10 -33.99 26.80 -2.21
C PHE A 10 -32.77 26.39 -3.03
N ALA A 11 -32.90 25.42 -3.93
CA ALA A 11 -31.81 24.98 -4.79
C ALA A 11 -31.31 26.11 -5.70
N LEU A 12 -32.23 26.88 -6.31
CA LEU A 12 -31.91 28.07 -7.11
C LEU A 12 -31.21 29.14 -6.29
N SER A 13 -31.68 29.43 -5.08
CA SER A 13 -31.09 30.43 -4.19
C SER A 13 -29.71 30.02 -3.68
N ALA A 14 -29.53 28.75 -3.30
CA ALA A 14 -28.25 28.19 -2.89
C ALA A 14 -27.23 28.19 -4.05
N HIS A 15 -27.67 27.90 -5.28
CA HIS A 15 -26.81 27.97 -6.46
C HIS A 15 -26.39 29.40 -6.81
N LYS A 16 -27.28 30.38 -6.58
CA LYS A 16 -27.00 31.81 -6.76
C LYS A 16 -26.02 32.37 -5.73
N LEU A 17 -26.17 31.96 -4.46
CA LEU A 17 -25.33 32.44 -3.36
C LEU A 17 -23.93 31.83 -3.38
N PHE A 18 -23.82 30.59 -3.87
CA PHE A 18 -22.56 29.85 -3.87
C PHE A 18 -22.29 29.16 -5.21
N PRO A 19 -22.16 29.91 -6.31
CA PRO A 19 -21.89 29.33 -7.64
C PRO A 19 -20.57 28.54 -7.65
N HIS A 20 -19.63 28.95 -6.81
CA HIS A 20 -18.34 28.28 -6.65
C HIS A 20 -18.40 26.99 -5.86
N VAL A 21 -19.45 26.72 -5.07
CA VAL A 21 -19.54 25.50 -4.25
C VAL A 21 -19.70 24.26 -5.11
N LYS A 22 -20.47 24.30 -6.20
CA LYS A 22 -20.56 23.18 -7.15
C LYS A 22 -19.21 22.91 -7.81
N ASN A 23 -18.50 23.95 -8.22
CA ASN A 23 -17.18 23.83 -8.83
C ASN A 23 -16.12 23.36 -7.82
N PHE A 24 -16.21 23.82 -6.57
CA PHE A 24 -15.34 23.41 -5.48
C PHE A 24 -15.55 21.94 -5.14
N ILE A 25 -16.80 21.49 -4.94
CA ILE A 25 -17.12 20.08 -4.68
C ILE A 25 -16.69 19.21 -5.88
N GLY A 26 -17.00 19.63 -7.11
CA GLY A 26 -16.55 18.93 -8.31
C GLY A 26 -15.02 18.85 -8.42
N SER A 27 -14.31 19.90 -8.01
CA SER A 27 -12.84 19.90 -7.91
C SER A 27 -12.36 18.93 -6.85
N GLN A 28 -12.96 18.90 -5.66
CA GLN A 28 -12.58 17.96 -4.59
C GLN A 28 -12.82 16.51 -5.02
N ILE A 29 -13.95 16.21 -5.67
CA ILE A 29 -14.24 14.88 -6.21
C ILE A 29 -13.24 14.51 -7.31
N ARG A 30 -12.90 15.44 -8.20
CA ARG A 30 -11.87 15.22 -9.23
C ARG A 30 -10.51 14.95 -8.60
N ILE A 31 -10.08 15.74 -7.60
CA ILE A 31 -8.81 15.51 -6.88
C ILE A 31 -8.83 14.16 -6.19
N TRP A 32 -9.92 13.81 -5.50
CA TRP A 32 -10.08 12.50 -4.87
C TRP A 32 -9.96 11.37 -5.90
N ASN A 33 -10.61 11.47 -7.05
CA ASN A 33 -10.48 10.51 -8.15
C ASN A 33 -9.09 10.51 -8.79
N LEU A 34 -8.38 11.64 -8.86
CA LEU A 34 -7.01 11.68 -9.37
C LEU A 34 -6.04 11.00 -8.40
N VAL A 35 -6.26 11.12 -7.09
CA VAL A 35 -5.44 10.51 -6.04
C VAL A 35 -5.79 9.02 -5.83
N HIS A 36 -7.06 8.65 -5.92
CA HIS A 36 -7.55 7.31 -5.55
C HIS A 36 -8.10 6.50 -6.74
N GLY A 37 -8.53 7.15 -7.82
CA GLY A 37 -9.21 6.50 -8.95
C GLY A 37 -8.27 5.74 -9.90
N ASN A 38 -6.95 5.95 -9.80
CA ASN A 38 -5.94 5.15 -10.50
C ASN A 38 -5.36 4.03 -9.62
N GLN A 39 -5.91 3.81 -8.42
CA GLN A 39 -5.47 2.67 -7.60
C GLN A 39 -5.98 1.39 -8.27
N LYS A 40 -5.04 0.61 -8.81
CA LYS A 40 -5.33 -0.76 -9.22
C LYS A 40 -5.68 -1.53 -7.95
N ASN A 41 -6.98 -1.67 -7.71
CA ASN A 41 -7.46 -2.50 -6.61
C ASN A 41 -7.01 -3.94 -6.88
N LEU A 42 -6.50 -4.59 -5.84
CA LEU A 42 -6.20 -6.01 -5.89
C LEU A 42 -7.47 -6.80 -6.16
N ASP A 43 -7.41 -7.70 -7.13
CA ASP A 43 -8.45 -8.71 -7.30
C ASP A 43 -8.32 -9.82 -6.25
N LYS A 44 -9.35 -10.68 -6.15
CA LYS A 44 -9.38 -11.76 -5.15
C LYS A 44 -8.25 -12.77 -5.34
N ASP A 45 -7.86 -13.05 -6.57
CA ASP A 45 -6.82 -14.04 -6.87
C ASP A 45 -5.45 -13.50 -6.48
N GLN A 46 -5.18 -12.22 -6.74
CA GLN A 46 -3.98 -11.53 -6.30
C GLN A 46 -3.89 -11.45 -4.78
N MET A 47 -4.99 -11.09 -4.09
CA MET A 47 -5.05 -11.08 -2.62
C MET A 47 -4.75 -12.47 -2.04
N SER A 48 -5.37 -13.51 -2.60
CA SER A 48 -5.13 -14.90 -2.17
C SER A 48 -3.68 -15.32 -2.42
N SER A 49 -3.10 -14.94 -3.56
CA SER A 49 -1.71 -15.24 -3.91
C SER A 49 -0.72 -14.59 -2.94
N ILE A 50 -0.92 -13.31 -2.60
CA ILE A 50 -0.06 -12.58 -1.65
C ILE A 50 -0.12 -13.23 -0.26
N LYS A 51 -1.32 -13.58 0.21
CA LYS A 51 -1.49 -14.29 1.49
C LYS A 51 -0.77 -15.64 1.50
N GLN A 52 -0.98 -16.45 0.48
CA GLN A 52 -0.34 -17.77 0.39
C GLN A 52 1.18 -17.66 0.35
N LYS A 53 1.72 -16.73 -0.46
CA LYS A 53 3.17 -16.46 -0.49
C LYS A 53 3.69 -15.96 0.84
N SER A 54 2.94 -15.11 1.54
CA SER A 54 3.32 -14.62 2.88
C SER A 54 3.46 -15.77 3.87
N GLU A 55 2.49 -16.68 3.92
CA GLU A 55 2.51 -17.84 4.82
C GLU A 55 3.69 -18.77 4.51
N ILE A 56 3.96 -19.03 3.23
CA ILE A 56 5.13 -19.83 2.81
C ILE A 56 6.43 -19.19 3.32
N LEU A 57 6.60 -17.88 3.12
CA LEU A 57 7.80 -17.18 3.58
C LEU A 57 7.92 -17.14 5.11
N ILE A 58 6.80 -17.05 5.82
CA ILE A 58 6.80 -17.15 7.29
C ILE A 58 7.36 -18.51 7.71
N GLU A 59 6.88 -19.59 7.12
CA GLU A 59 7.38 -20.93 7.43
C GLU A 59 8.87 -21.10 7.09
N GLU A 60 9.30 -20.61 5.93
CA GLU A 60 10.70 -20.65 5.50
C GLU A 60 11.60 -19.90 6.47
N PHE A 61 11.24 -18.66 6.84
CA PHE A 61 12.03 -17.87 7.78
C PHE A 61 12.01 -18.43 9.20
N ILE A 62 10.92 -19.06 9.66
CA ILE A 62 10.90 -19.76 10.95
C ILE A 62 11.92 -20.90 10.97
N LYS A 63 12.03 -21.66 9.87
CA LYS A 63 12.95 -22.80 9.75
C LYS A 63 14.40 -22.37 9.50
N ASN A 64 14.62 -21.15 9.00
CA ASN A 64 15.95 -20.62 8.71
C ASN A 64 16.69 -20.17 9.98
N ASN A 65 17.53 -21.06 10.51
CA ASN A 65 18.37 -20.79 11.68
C ASN A 65 19.64 -19.99 11.38
N GLU A 66 19.98 -19.78 10.11
CA GLU A 66 21.18 -19.03 9.70
C GLU A 66 20.97 -17.52 9.83
N LEU A 67 19.71 -17.07 9.74
CA LEU A 67 19.36 -15.66 9.96
C LEU A 67 19.51 -15.27 11.42
N ALA A 68 20.03 -14.06 11.64
CA ALA A 68 20.07 -13.44 12.95
C ALA A 68 18.66 -13.39 13.57
N PRO A 69 18.48 -13.73 14.86
CA PRO A 69 17.16 -13.82 15.48
C PRO A 69 16.31 -12.55 15.36
N ASN A 70 16.94 -11.37 15.41
CA ASN A 70 16.25 -10.09 15.26
C ASN A 70 15.79 -9.83 13.82
N VAL A 71 16.58 -10.22 12.82
CA VAL A 71 16.21 -10.13 11.40
C VAL A 71 15.05 -11.08 11.11
N ARG A 72 15.16 -12.35 11.55
CA ARG A 72 14.09 -13.35 11.40
C ARG A 72 12.78 -12.88 12.03
N ALA A 73 12.84 -12.36 13.25
CA ALA A 73 11.65 -11.83 13.94
C ALA A 73 11.03 -10.64 13.18
N PHE A 74 11.86 -9.74 12.65
CA PHE A 74 11.39 -8.61 11.85
C PHE A 74 10.69 -9.06 10.56
N LEU A 75 11.30 -9.96 9.78
CA LEU A 75 10.72 -10.48 8.54
C LEU A 75 9.35 -11.12 8.79
N ILE A 76 9.25 -11.99 9.80
CA ILE A 76 7.99 -12.65 10.16
C ILE A 76 6.95 -11.62 10.60
N LYS A 77 7.35 -10.58 11.36
CA LYS A 77 6.45 -9.49 11.77
C LYS A 77 5.88 -8.76 10.54
N GLN A 78 6.72 -8.39 9.58
CA GLN A 78 6.27 -7.69 8.37
C GLN A 78 5.34 -8.57 7.52
N LEU A 79 5.64 -9.87 7.36
CA LEU A 79 4.77 -10.79 6.63
C LEU A 79 3.39 -10.94 7.29
N ARG A 80 3.33 -11.02 8.62
CA ARG A 80 2.05 -11.07 9.36
C ARG A 80 1.24 -9.79 9.17
N LYS A 81 1.89 -8.62 9.21
CA LYS A 81 1.24 -7.35 8.91
C LYS A 81 0.67 -7.32 7.49
N ILE A 82 1.40 -7.90 6.51
CA ILE A 82 0.90 -7.96 5.13
C ILE A 82 -0.37 -8.81 5.06
N ILE A 83 -0.41 -9.97 5.71
CA ILE A 83 -1.61 -10.82 5.75
C ILE A 83 -2.80 -10.04 6.34
N GLU A 84 -2.58 -9.36 7.48
CA GLU A 84 -3.60 -8.53 8.13
C GLU A 84 -4.09 -7.38 7.23
N ALA A 85 -3.16 -6.69 6.55
CA ALA A 85 -3.51 -5.66 5.58
C ALA A 85 -4.34 -6.20 4.41
N ILE A 86 -4.06 -7.42 3.95
CA ILE A 86 -4.87 -8.09 2.91
C ILE A 86 -6.24 -8.55 3.47
N ASP A 87 -6.32 -9.03 4.71
CA ASP A 87 -7.58 -9.38 5.38
C ASP A 87 -8.52 -8.17 5.47
N HIS A 88 -7.96 -7.00 5.70
CA HIS A 88 -8.69 -5.74 5.82
C HIS A 88 -8.57 -4.84 4.58
N TYR A 89 -8.21 -5.41 3.42
CA TYR A 89 -7.96 -4.65 2.19
C TYR A 89 -9.18 -3.85 1.71
N GLN A 90 -10.39 -4.36 1.93
CA GLN A 90 -11.62 -3.64 1.58
C GLN A 90 -11.82 -2.34 2.37
N ILE A 91 -11.13 -2.21 3.51
CA ILE A 91 -11.21 -1.04 4.40
C ILE A 91 -10.04 -0.09 4.10
N TYR A 92 -8.81 -0.61 4.05
CA TYR A 92 -7.59 0.20 3.96
C TYR A 92 -7.04 0.36 2.54
N GLY A 93 -7.51 -0.43 1.58
CA GLY A 93 -6.96 -0.47 0.23
C GLY A 93 -5.46 -0.72 0.22
N ASN A 94 -4.75 -0.04 -0.69
CA ASN A 94 -3.31 -0.16 -0.82
C ASN A 94 -2.51 0.50 0.32
N GLU A 95 -3.12 1.39 1.11
CA GLU A 95 -2.41 2.17 2.14
C GLU A 95 -1.75 1.27 3.20
N GLY A 96 -2.44 0.20 3.62
CA GLY A 96 -1.86 -0.73 4.59
C GLY A 96 -0.60 -1.42 4.05
N LEU A 97 -0.56 -1.74 2.77
CA LEU A 97 0.61 -2.35 2.13
C LEU A 97 1.74 -1.33 1.90
N VAL A 98 1.39 -0.08 1.56
CA VAL A 98 2.34 1.05 1.48
C VAL A 98 3.11 1.21 2.78
N GLU A 99 2.39 1.30 3.91
CA GLU A 99 3.01 1.54 5.21
C GLU A 99 3.98 0.42 5.60
N ILE A 100 3.62 -0.83 5.32
CA ILE A 100 4.47 -1.98 5.64
C ILE A 100 5.71 -2.03 4.73
N LEU A 101 5.59 -1.68 3.45
CA LEU A 101 6.72 -1.53 2.55
C LEU A 101 7.67 -0.44 3.05
N ASP A 102 7.14 0.72 3.42
CA ASP A 102 7.93 1.84 3.94
C ASP A 102 8.64 1.50 5.26
N GLU A 103 7.96 0.82 6.20
CA GLU A 103 8.59 0.31 7.42
C GLU A 103 9.70 -0.69 7.09
N SER A 104 9.48 -1.57 6.12
CA SER A 104 10.46 -2.58 5.70
C SER A 104 11.73 -1.93 5.14
N ILE A 105 11.59 -0.94 4.25
CA ILE A 105 12.73 -0.22 3.67
C ILE A 105 13.39 0.67 4.72
N GLY A 106 12.61 1.41 5.50
CA GLY A 106 13.08 2.32 6.55
C GLY A 106 13.86 1.59 7.65
N HIS A 107 13.51 0.34 7.95
CA HIS A 107 14.22 -0.45 8.94
C HIS A 107 15.68 -0.72 8.54
N ALA A 108 16.00 -0.76 7.25
CA ALA A 108 17.38 -0.89 6.76
C ALA A 108 18.28 0.25 7.21
N PHE A 109 17.75 1.47 7.28
CA PHE A 109 18.53 2.65 7.69
C PHE A 109 18.75 2.74 9.21
N THR A 110 17.98 2.00 10.00
CA THR A 110 17.99 2.09 11.47
C THR A 110 18.46 0.81 12.16
N ASN A 111 18.54 -0.31 11.45
CA ASN A 111 18.97 -1.59 11.98
C ASN A 111 20.08 -2.19 11.11
N LYS A 112 21.31 -2.15 11.63
CA LYS A 112 22.50 -2.63 10.93
C LYS A 112 22.45 -4.11 10.56
N ASN A 113 21.91 -4.99 11.42
CA ASN A 113 21.81 -6.41 11.10
C ASN A 113 20.87 -6.65 9.91
N TYR A 114 19.81 -5.85 9.82
CA TYR A 114 18.88 -5.92 8.71
C TYR A 114 19.46 -5.29 7.44
N GLU A 115 20.20 -4.18 7.57
CA GLU A 115 20.97 -3.59 6.49
C GLU A 115 21.99 -4.59 5.88
N ASP A 116 22.75 -5.26 6.74
CA ASP A 116 23.74 -6.26 6.34
C ASP A 116 23.06 -7.47 5.69
N PHE A 117 21.93 -7.94 6.24
CA PHE A 117 21.11 -8.97 5.62
C PHE A 117 20.67 -8.56 4.20
N LEU A 118 20.20 -7.32 4.01
CA LEU A 118 19.79 -6.83 2.69
C LEU A 118 20.95 -6.69 1.69
N LYS A 119 22.22 -6.84 2.10
CA LYS A 119 23.36 -6.89 1.17
C LYS A 119 23.79 -8.33 0.85
N ASP A 120 23.28 -9.30 1.59
CA ASP A 120 23.57 -10.73 1.45
C ASP A 120 22.63 -11.39 0.43
N ASP A 121 23.10 -12.46 -0.22
CA ASP A 121 22.34 -13.31 -1.13
C ASP A 121 21.14 -13.97 -0.45
N GLN A 122 21.22 -14.22 0.87
CA GLN A 122 20.11 -14.76 1.67
C GLN A 122 18.86 -13.85 1.66
N SER A 123 19.00 -12.57 1.29
CA SER A 123 17.88 -11.63 1.20
C SER A 123 17.14 -11.64 -0.13
N THR A 124 17.59 -12.40 -1.13
CA THR A 124 17.04 -12.37 -2.50
C THR A 124 15.53 -12.63 -2.50
N THR A 125 15.09 -13.72 -1.86
CA THR A 125 13.66 -14.07 -1.76
C THR A 125 12.84 -12.95 -1.11
N TRP A 126 13.39 -12.31 -0.08
CA TRP A 126 12.73 -11.20 0.60
C TRP A 126 12.62 -9.95 -0.29
N LYS A 127 13.69 -9.59 -1.00
CA LYS A 127 13.70 -8.45 -1.93
C LYS A 127 12.73 -8.66 -3.10
N GLU A 128 12.72 -9.85 -3.69
CA GLU A 128 11.76 -10.22 -4.74
C GLU A 128 10.32 -10.12 -4.24
N TYR A 129 10.08 -10.56 -3.00
CA TYR A 129 8.78 -10.44 -2.39
C TYR A 129 8.36 -8.98 -2.21
N LEU A 130 9.23 -8.12 -1.68
CA LEU A 130 8.97 -6.68 -1.58
C LEU A 130 8.71 -6.03 -2.95
N LEU A 131 9.39 -6.47 -4.02
CA LEU A 131 9.17 -5.99 -5.38
C LEU A 131 7.78 -6.39 -5.92
N ILE A 132 7.29 -7.58 -5.58
CA ILE A 132 5.92 -8.01 -5.93
C ILE A 132 4.90 -7.09 -5.25
N ILE A 133 5.06 -6.84 -3.95
CA ILE A 133 4.17 -5.94 -3.20
C ILE A 133 4.27 -4.52 -3.74
N SER A 134 5.48 -4.02 -4.04
CA SER A 134 5.64 -2.68 -4.60
C SER A 134 4.93 -2.54 -5.93
N THR A 135 5.05 -3.53 -6.82
CA THR A 135 4.39 -3.52 -8.15
C THR A 135 2.88 -3.46 -8.03
N VAL A 136 2.32 -4.18 -7.06
CA VAL A 136 0.90 -4.18 -6.73
C VAL A 136 0.45 -2.80 -6.23
N VAL A 137 1.27 -2.17 -5.40
CA VAL A 137 0.94 -0.95 -4.68
C VAL A 137 1.25 0.33 -5.49
N THR A 138 2.08 0.24 -6.54
CA THR A 138 2.57 1.39 -7.34
C THR A 138 1.42 2.25 -7.87
N THR A 139 1.09 3.28 -7.10
CA THR A 139 0.05 4.26 -7.38
C THR A 139 0.57 5.70 -7.18
N SER A 140 1.84 5.87 -6.78
CA SER A 140 2.49 7.18 -6.62
C SER A 140 3.95 7.20 -7.07
N ASP A 141 4.40 8.37 -7.54
CA ASP A 141 5.76 8.60 -8.07
C ASP A 141 6.88 8.32 -7.05
N SER A 142 6.59 8.48 -5.74
CA SER A 142 7.51 8.14 -4.65
C SER A 142 7.90 6.66 -4.66
N PHE A 143 6.97 5.76 -4.99
CA PHE A 143 7.24 4.32 -5.04
C PHE A 143 8.08 3.91 -6.24
N VAL A 144 7.95 4.59 -7.39
CA VAL A 144 8.82 4.34 -8.55
C VAL A 144 10.29 4.61 -8.19
N SER A 145 10.57 5.69 -7.45
CA SER A 145 11.91 5.99 -6.93
C SER A 145 12.41 4.90 -5.96
N LEU A 146 11.54 4.41 -5.06
CA LEU A 146 11.87 3.32 -4.14
C LEU A 146 12.18 2.00 -4.87
N THR A 147 11.43 1.65 -5.93
CA THR A 147 11.73 0.45 -6.72
C THR A 147 13.09 0.52 -7.41
N ASN A 148 13.52 1.70 -7.84
CA ASN A 148 14.85 1.90 -8.40
C ASN A 148 15.95 1.72 -7.33
N ASN A 149 15.69 2.16 -6.08
CA ASN A 149 16.62 1.93 -4.98
C ASN A 149 16.69 0.44 -4.58
N ILE A 150 15.57 -0.27 -4.52
CA ILE A 150 15.56 -1.73 -4.27
C ILE A 150 16.34 -2.47 -5.36
N LYS A 151 16.17 -2.07 -6.63
CA LYS A 151 16.98 -2.60 -7.74
C LYS A 151 18.48 -2.38 -7.55
N ASN A 152 18.89 -1.25 -6.97
CA ASN A 152 20.31 -1.00 -6.66
C ASN A 152 20.86 -1.91 -5.54
N PHE A 153 19.99 -2.56 -4.77
CA PHE A 153 20.37 -3.58 -3.77
C PHE A 153 20.37 -5.01 -4.33
N LEU A 154 20.00 -5.20 -5.59
CA LEU A 154 20.13 -6.47 -6.32
C LEU A 154 21.32 -6.33 -7.30
N PRO A 155 22.21 -7.34 -7.43
CA PRO A 155 23.30 -7.29 -8.40
C PRO A 155 22.82 -7.28 -9.86
#